data_AF-A0A1B8FIQ1-F1
#
_entry.id   AF-A0A1B8FIQ1-F1
#
_cell.length_a   1.000
_cell.length_b   1.000
_cell.length_c   1.000
_cell.angle_alpha   90.00
_cell.angle_beta   90.00
_cell.angle_gamma   90.00
#
_symmetry.space_group_name_H-M   'P 1'
#
loop_
_entity.id
_entity.type
_entity.pdbx_description
1 polymer ?
#
loop_
_entity_poly.entity_id
_entity_poly.type
_entity_poly.pdbx_seq_one_letter_code
_entity_poly.pdbx_strand_id
1 'polypeptide(L)'
;MSNASPQSDVTLIDSEESLLPLLDSIGNLPVEPPSLYIDLEGIALGRHGSISIISIHISPTKKTYLVDIHSLKEAAFSITTTTRTSLKTILESPTIPKVIFDIRNDSDALFSLFKISVDGIRDLQVMELATRRGSRQYVSSLAKCIEYGSPISSTDKFRWRVSKERGVRLFAPEKGGRYEVFNERPLNPEIMQYCHLDVALLPGLYNIYSAKLRPSSQALWRAHIPEQTKLRIKESQSPSYDPRSKSKALGWDDEEVDRWIDAWNDDIMMEHMSGISLPN
;
A
#
# COMPACT_ATOMS: atom_id res chain seq x y z
N MET A 1 2.57 -32.56 -25.38
CA MET A 1 1.80 -31.66 -24.50
C MET A 1 2.74 -31.24 -23.40
N SER A 2 3.21 -29.98 -23.41
CA SER A 2 4.16 -29.50 -22.41
C SER A 2 3.43 -29.30 -21.08
N ASN A 3 3.79 -30.09 -20.09
CA ASN A 3 3.49 -29.78 -18.69
C ASN A 3 4.38 -28.59 -18.28
N ALA A 4 3.95 -27.39 -18.66
CA ALA A 4 4.41 -26.19 -17.97
C ALA A 4 3.67 -26.17 -16.64
N SER A 5 4.39 -26.43 -15.54
CA SER A 5 3.93 -26.02 -14.21
C SER A 5 3.50 -24.55 -14.31
N PRO A 6 2.34 -24.14 -13.78
CA PRO A 6 1.97 -22.73 -13.77
C PRO A 6 3.11 -21.98 -13.08
N GLN A 7 3.82 -21.16 -13.86
CA GLN A 7 4.89 -20.31 -13.32
C GLN A 7 4.24 -19.47 -12.22
N SER A 8 4.74 -19.59 -11.00
CA SER A 8 4.16 -18.88 -9.87
C SER A 8 4.20 -17.38 -10.16
N ASP A 9 3.09 -16.68 -9.97
CA ASP A 9 3.01 -15.22 -10.05
C ASP A 9 3.82 -14.52 -8.94
N VAL A 10 4.59 -15.28 -8.15
CA VAL A 10 5.37 -14.85 -7.00
C VAL A 10 6.82 -15.28 -7.18
N THR A 11 7.74 -14.34 -7.02
CA THR A 11 9.21 -14.56 -7.04
C THR A 11 9.82 -14.03 -5.75
N LEU A 12 10.59 -14.86 -5.05
CA LEU A 12 11.39 -14.42 -3.89
C LEU A 12 12.67 -13.75 -4.37
N ILE A 13 13.02 -12.62 -3.78
CA ILE A 13 14.24 -11.86 -4.04
C ILE A 13 15.04 -11.81 -2.74
N ASP A 14 16.02 -12.70 -2.61
CA ASP A 14 16.80 -12.95 -1.39
C ASP A 14 18.30 -12.66 -1.54
N SER A 15 18.71 -12.10 -2.67
CA SER A 15 20.09 -11.74 -2.98
C SER A 15 20.18 -10.39 -3.68
N GLU A 16 21.32 -9.71 -3.54
CA GLU A 16 21.60 -8.47 -4.29
C GLU A 16 21.56 -8.70 -5.80
N GLU A 17 22.06 -9.85 -6.27
CA GLU A 17 22.07 -10.24 -7.68
C GLU A 17 20.65 -10.36 -8.27
N SER A 18 19.69 -10.88 -7.49
CA SER A 18 18.30 -10.98 -7.92
C SER A 18 17.52 -9.66 -7.75
N LEU A 19 17.94 -8.80 -6.82
CA LEU A 19 17.32 -7.49 -6.58
C LEU A 19 17.65 -6.47 -7.69
N LEU A 20 18.88 -6.46 -8.19
CA LEU A 20 19.31 -5.49 -9.21
C LEU A 20 18.44 -5.50 -10.48
N PRO A 21 18.14 -6.66 -11.13
CA PRO A 21 17.25 -6.71 -12.28
C PRO A 21 15.82 -6.23 -11.98
N LEU A 22 15.31 -6.47 -10.77
CA LEU A 22 14.00 -5.97 -10.35
C LEU A 22 14.03 -4.43 -10.30
N LEU A 23 15.05 -3.83 -9.69
CA LEU A 23 15.20 -2.37 -9.61
C LEU A 23 15.29 -1.73 -11.01
N ASP A 24 16.08 -2.30 -11.92
CA ASP A 24 16.18 -1.83 -13.30
C ASP A 24 14.84 -1.92 -14.05
N SER A 25 14.05 -2.97 -13.79
CA SER A 25 12.73 -3.11 -14.39
C SER A 25 11.74 -2.03 -13.94
N ILE A 26 11.83 -1.59 -12.68
CA ILE A 26 10.92 -0.59 -12.09
C ILE A 26 11.13 0.78 -12.72
N GLY A 27 12.36 1.17 -13.02
CA GLY A 27 12.68 2.50 -13.59
C GLY A 27 12.01 2.80 -14.93
N ASN A 28 11.54 1.79 -15.66
CA ASN A 28 10.91 1.92 -16.97
C ASN A 28 9.38 1.76 -16.94
N LEU A 29 8.78 1.61 -15.76
CA LEU A 29 7.35 1.34 -15.64
C LEU A 29 6.50 2.62 -15.83
N PRO A 30 5.28 2.49 -16.40
CA PRO A 30 4.32 3.59 -16.44
C PRO A 30 3.97 4.09 -15.03
N VAL A 31 3.82 5.40 -14.90
CA VAL A 31 3.43 6.05 -13.65
C VAL A 31 1.92 6.36 -13.58
N GLU A 32 1.23 6.37 -14.73
CA GLU A 32 -0.23 6.55 -14.80
C GLU A 32 -0.85 5.53 -15.78
N PRO A 33 -1.75 4.64 -15.32
CA PRO A 33 -2.01 4.36 -13.90
C PRO A 33 -0.73 3.84 -13.18
N PRO A 34 -0.66 3.93 -11.84
CA PRO A 34 0.46 3.42 -11.07
C PRO A 34 0.77 1.95 -11.36
N SER A 35 2.05 1.63 -11.52
CA SER A 35 2.50 0.26 -11.75
C SER A 35 2.84 -0.52 -10.48
N LEU A 36 3.16 0.16 -9.38
CA LEU A 36 3.69 -0.46 -8.15
C LEU A 36 2.62 -0.53 -7.06
N TYR A 37 2.39 -1.73 -6.56
CA TYR A 37 1.49 -2.02 -5.45
C TYR A 37 2.27 -2.74 -4.37
N ILE A 38 2.33 -2.13 -3.19
CA ILE A 38 3.30 -2.51 -2.15
C ILE A 38 2.57 -2.82 -0.85
N ASP A 39 3.12 -3.77 -0.11
CA ASP A 39 2.72 -4.11 1.25
C ASP A 39 3.94 -4.64 2.01
N LEU A 40 3.99 -4.40 3.32
CA LEU A 40 5.09 -4.77 4.19
C LEU A 40 4.65 -5.80 5.23
N GLU A 41 5.48 -6.80 5.45
CA GLU A 41 5.24 -7.81 6.48
C GLU A 41 6.44 -7.94 7.41
N GLY A 42 6.18 -8.21 8.69
CA GLY A 42 7.24 -8.47 9.65
C GLY A 42 6.79 -8.68 11.08
N ILE A 43 7.75 -8.87 11.98
CA ILE A 43 7.45 -9.10 13.40
C ILE A 43 7.04 -7.78 14.04
N ALA A 44 5.78 -7.68 14.46
CA ALA A 44 5.21 -6.48 15.08
C ALA A 44 5.52 -5.20 14.29
N LEU A 45 5.23 -5.22 12.98
CA LEU A 45 5.57 -4.18 12.00
C LEU A 45 5.37 -2.74 12.54
N GLY A 46 6.47 -2.00 12.57
CA GLY A 46 6.58 -0.64 13.11
C GLY A 46 7.96 -0.39 13.74
N ARG A 47 8.14 0.76 14.37
CA ARG A 47 9.42 1.24 14.96
C ARG A 47 10.04 0.34 16.03
N HIS A 48 9.25 -0.53 16.65
CA HIS A 48 9.70 -1.45 17.71
C HIS A 48 9.72 -2.91 17.24
N GLY A 49 9.45 -3.15 15.97
CA GLY A 49 9.42 -4.47 15.36
C GLY A 49 10.51 -4.62 14.31
N SER A 50 10.16 -5.27 13.21
CA SER A 50 11.03 -5.47 12.06
C SER A 50 10.23 -5.48 10.76
N ILE A 51 10.92 -5.24 9.65
CA ILE A 51 10.42 -5.56 8.30
C ILE A 51 11.11 -6.86 7.89
N SER A 52 10.32 -7.87 7.56
CA SER A 52 10.80 -9.17 7.11
C SER A 52 10.71 -9.29 5.59
N ILE A 53 9.63 -8.79 5.00
CA ILE A 53 9.33 -8.90 3.57
C ILE A 53 8.72 -7.58 3.07
N ILE A 54 9.15 -7.15 1.88
CA ILE A 54 8.41 -6.17 1.08
C ILE A 54 7.81 -6.89 -0.12
N SER A 55 6.48 -6.87 -0.23
CA SER A 55 5.76 -7.36 -1.40
C SER A 55 5.66 -6.24 -2.44
N ILE A 56 6.07 -6.50 -3.67
CA ILE A 56 5.96 -5.56 -4.80
C ILE A 56 5.23 -6.26 -5.93
N HIS A 57 3.96 -5.90 -6.14
CA HIS A 57 3.20 -6.32 -7.31
C HIS A 57 3.33 -5.29 -8.43
N ILE A 58 3.80 -5.75 -9.59
CA ILE A 58 3.97 -4.95 -10.80
C ILE A 58 2.76 -5.21 -11.71
N SER A 59 1.83 -4.25 -11.75
CA SER A 59 0.55 -4.44 -12.44
C SER A 59 0.66 -4.75 -13.94
N PRO A 60 1.56 -4.11 -14.73
CA PRO A 60 1.71 -4.43 -16.15
C PRO A 60 2.09 -5.88 -16.43
N THR A 61 2.90 -6.50 -15.57
CA THR A 61 3.37 -7.89 -15.73
C THR A 61 2.54 -8.88 -14.92
N LYS A 62 1.71 -8.40 -13.99
CA LYS A 62 0.94 -9.15 -12.99
C LYS A 62 1.80 -10.04 -12.08
N LYS A 63 3.11 -9.76 -11.99
CA LYS A 63 4.05 -10.49 -11.14
C LYS A 63 4.19 -9.81 -9.79
N THR A 64 4.29 -10.62 -8.75
CA THR A 64 4.65 -10.20 -7.40
C THR A 64 6.07 -10.64 -7.07
N TYR A 65 6.84 -9.72 -6.53
CA TYR A 65 8.18 -9.96 -6.01
C TYR A 65 8.15 -9.79 -4.50
N LEU A 66 8.69 -10.76 -3.77
CA LEU A 66 8.83 -10.71 -2.32
C LEU A 66 10.30 -10.43 -2.01
N VAL A 67 10.62 -9.20 -1.64
CA VAL A 67 11.99 -8.82 -1.27
C VAL A 67 12.24 -9.22 0.17
N ASP A 68 13.21 -10.11 0.38
CA ASP A 68 13.58 -10.64 1.69
C ASP A 68 14.44 -9.63 2.48
N ILE A 69 13.75 -8.71 3.16
CA ILE A 69 14.40 -7.69 3.99
C ILE A 69 15.09 -8.32 5.21
N HIS A 70 14.60 -9.45 5.71
CA HIS A 70 15.23 -10.15 6.83
C HIS A 70 16.66 -10.61 6.50
N SER A 71 16.85 -11.22 5.32
CA SER A 71 18.15 -11.71 4.87
C SER A 71 19.04 -10.58 4.35
N LEU A 72 18.48 -9.68 3.51
CA LEU A 72 19.23 -8.61 2.86
C LEU A 72 19.53 -7.42 3.79
N LYS A 73 18.68 -7.15 4.78
CA LYS A 73 18.82 -6.04 5.74
C LYS A 73 19.02 -4.70 5.01
N GLU A 74 19.99 -3.90 5.46
CA GLU A 74 20.41 -2.62 4.85
C GLU A 74 20.77 -2.74 3.36
N ALA A 75 21.27 -3.90 2.91
CA ALA A 75 21.66 -4.10 1.50
C ALA A 75 20.45 -4.00 0.57
N ALA A 76 19.25 -4.41 1.00
CA ALA A 76 18.03 -4.28 0.21
C ALA A 76 17.72 -2.83 -0.20
N PHE A 77 18.16 -1.86 0.60
CA PHE A 77 17.86 -0.44 0.41
C PHE A 77 19.04 0.37 -0.14
N SER A 78 20.27 -0.14 0.03
CA SER A 78 21.51 0.56 -0.32
C SER A 78 22.16 0.09 -1.62
N ILE A 79 21.91 -1.15 -2.08
CA ILE A 79 22.41 -1.61 -3.38
C ILE A 79 21.78 -0.78 -4.50
N THR A 80 22.60 -0.38 -5.47
CA THR A 80 22.16 0.46 -6.58
C THR A 80 22.44 -0.17 -7.93
N THR A 81 21.53 0.03 -8.87
CA THR A 81 21.77 -0.22 -10.29
C THR A 81 22.80 0.75 -10.86
N THR A 82 23.18 0.54 -12.12
CA THR A 82 24.11 1.43 -12.85
C THR A 82 23.59 2.88 -12.96
N THR A 83 22.28 3.07 -12.93
CA THR A 83 21.60 4.38 -12.93
C THR A 83 21.43 4.97 -11.52
N ARG A 84 22.09 4.40 -10.50
CA ARG A 84 21.98 4.78 -9.08
C ARG A 84 20.57 4.61 -8.50
N THR A 85 19.79 3.68 -9.05
CA THR A 85 18.47 3.35 -8.50
C THR A 85 18.60 2.28 -7.43
N SER A 86 18.11 2.55 -6.22
CA SER A 86 17.91 1.57 -5.14
C SER A 86 16.44 1.48 -4.73
N LEU A 87 16.09 0.46 -3.94
CA LEU A 87 14.74 0.35 -3.37
C LEU A 87 14.38 1.58 -2.51
N LYS A 88 15.36 2.13 -1.77
CA LYS A 88 15.19 3.39 -1.03
C LYS A 88 14.82 4.53 -1.98
N THR A 89 15.58 4.75 -3.05
CA THR A 89 15.29 5.85 -3.99
C THR A 89 13.92 5.71 -4.66
N ILE A 90 13.45 4.48 -4.91
CA ILE A 90 12.10 4.22 -5.44
C ILE A 90 11.03 4.59 -4.41
N LEU A 91 11.20 4.16 -3.15
CA LEU A 91 10.26 4.42 -2.06
C LEU A 91 10.17 5.92 -1.72
N GLU A 92 11.29 6.64 -1.77
CA GLU A 92 11.37 8.09 -1.46
C GLU A 92 11.01 8.98 -2.66
N SER A 93 10.85 8.43 -3.87
CA SER A 93 10.57 9.23 -5.06
C SER A 93 9.12 9.75 -5.11
N PRO A 94 8.89 11.07 -5.26
CA PRO A 94 7.55 11.62 -5.46
C PRO A 94 6.99 11.33 -6.87
N THR A 95 7.85 11.01 -7.84
CA THR A 95 7.48 10.82 -9.25
C THR A 95 7.18 9.38 -9.62
N ILE A 96 7.56 8.42 -8.76
CA ILE A 96 7.19 7.01 -8.89
C ILE A 96 6.02 6.77 -7.94
N PRO A 97 4.79 6.57 -8.43
CA PRO A 97 3.65 6.33 -7.56
C PRO A 97 3.68 4.91 -6.98
N LYS A 98 3.50 4.81 -5.66
CA LYS A 98 3.34 3.53 -4.96
C LYS A 98 1.95 3.47 -4.37
N VAL A 99 1.22 2.41 -4.69
CA VAL A 99 -0.12 2.15 -4.16
C VAL A 99 0.02 1.23 -2.96
N ILE A 100 -0.43 1.68 -1.79
CA ILE A 100 -0.34 0.95 -0.52
C ILE A 100 -1.71 1.01 0.15
N PHE A 101 -2.13 -0.07 0.81
CA PHE A 101 -3.35 -0.07 1.61
C PHE A 101 -3.00 0.28 3.06
N ASP A 102 -3.38 1.47 3.54
CA ASP A 102 -3.07 1.94 4.91
C ASP A 102 -1.55 2.09 5.19
N ILE A 103 -0.98 3.21 4.74
CA ILE A 103 0.48 3.46 4.78
C ILE A 103 1.08 3.60 6.19
N ARG A 104 0.27 3.73 7.25
CA ARG A 104 0.73 4.25 8.54
C ARG A 104 1.82 3.38 9.18
N ASN A 105 1.62 2.07 9.29
CA ASN A 105 2.63 1.18 9.89
C ASN A 105 3.85 0.96 8.98
N ASP A 106 3.63 0.88 7.68
CA ASP A 106 4.70 0.71 6.70
C ASP A 106 5.65 1.91 6.73
N SER A 107 5.10 3.13 6.74
CA SER A 107 5.87 4.38 6.85
C SER A 107 6.60 4.45 8.20
N ASP A 108 5.96 4.12 9.32
CA ASP A 108 6.61 4.08 10.63
C ASP A 108 7.80 3.11 10.65
N ALA A 109 7.62 1.90 10.11
CA ALA A 109 8.67 0.88 10.06
C ALA A 109 9.83 1.33 9.16
N LEU A 110 9.55 1.77 7.94
CA LEU A 110 10.56 2.23 6.98
C LEU A 110 11.37 3.43 7.51
N PHE A 111 10.70 4.40 8.11
CA PHE A 111 11.35 5.60 8.63
C PHE A 111 12.16 5.30 9.89
N SER A 112 11.55 4.62 10.87
CA SER A 112 12.19 4.42 12.17
C SER A 112 13.37 3.45 12.08
N LEU A 113 13.23 2.36 11.33
CA LEU A 113 14.22 1.28 11.24
C LEU A 113 15.30 1.54 10.18
N PHE A 114 14.96 2.14 9.03
CA PHE A 114 15.88 2.29 7.88
C PHE A 114 16.08 3.74 7.42
N LYS A 115 15.50 4.73 8.12
CA LYS A 115 15.57 6.16 7.76
C LYS A 115 15.08 6.43 6.33
N ILE A 116 14.05 5.71 5.90
CA ILE A 116 13.40 5.87 4.59
C ILE A 116 12.14 6.71 4.76
N SER A 117 12.10 7.89 4.12
CA SER A 117 10.91 8.74 4.13
C SER A 117 10.13 8.57 2.84
N VAL A 118 9.07 7.76 2.89
CA VAL A 118 8.25 7.47 1.70
C VAL A 118 7.61 8.74 1.11
N ASP A 119 7.53 8.80 -0.21
CA ASP A 119 6.80 9.83 -0.96
C ASP A 119 6.05 9.19 -2.15
N GLY A 120 5.24 9.92 -2.90
CA GLY A 120 4.51 9.41 -4.06
C GLY A 120 3.45 8.35 -3.71
N ILE A 121 3.00 8.30 -2.45
CA ILE A 121 2.03 7.29 -1.99
C ILE A 121 0.61 7.59 -2.50
N ARG A 122 -0.10 6.52 -2.88
CA ARG A 122 -1.55 6.48 -3.07
C ARG A 122 -2.13 5.52 -2.04
N ASP A 123 -2.64 6.07 -0.92
CA ASP A 123 -3.23 5.26 0.16
C ASP A 123 -4.64 4.80 -0.23
N LEU A 124 -4.79 3.51 -0.52
CA LEU A 124 -6.06 2.91 -0.98
C LEU A 124 -7.17 2.98 0.07
N GLN A 125 -6.82 2.97 1.35
CA GLN A 125 -7.82 3.07 2.42
C GLN A 125 -8.37 4.49 2.51
N VAL A 126 -7.54 5.51 2.25
CA VAL A 126 -7.97 6.91 2.14
C VAL A 126 -8.84 7.13 0.89
N MET A 127 -8.45 6.54 -0.25
CA MET A 127 -9.26 6.57 -1.47
C MET A 127 -10.62 5.89 -1.26
N GLU A 128 -10.66 4.78 -0.51
CA GLU A 128 -11.91 4.13 -0.15
C GLU A 128 -12.80 5.02 0.72
N LEU A 129 -12.27 5.66 1.77
CA LEU A 129 -13.01 6.60 2.60
C LEU A 129 -13.61 7.75 1.79
N ALA A 130 -12.81 8.37 0.92
CA ALA A 130 -13.26 9.47 0.07
C ALA A 130 -14.43 9.05 -0.85
N THR A 131 -14.34 7.87 -1.44
CA THR A 131 -15.33 7.37 -2.41
C THR A 131 -16.50 6.60 -1.79
N ARG A 132 -16.49 6.38 -0.48
CA ARG A 132 -17.54 5.65 0.24
C ARG A 132 -18.84 6.45 0.25
N ARG A 133 -19.96 5.73 0.14
CA ARG A 133 -21.29 6.25 0.45
C ARG A 133 -21.68 5.84 1.87
N GLY A 134 -22.15 6.79 2.67
CA GLY A 134 -22.48 6.57 4.08
C GLY A 134 -21.34 6.93 5.03
N SER A 135 -21.42 6.42 6.25
CA SER A 135 -20.53 6.84 7.34
C SER A 135 -19.04 6.59 7.04
N ARG A 136 -18.24 7.60 7.35
CA ARG A 136 -16.78 7.60 7.24
C ARG A 136 -16.08 7.49 8.60
N GLN A 137 -16.85 7.35 9.68
CA GLN A 137 -16.34 7.32 11.06
C GLN A 137 -15.31 6.21 11.31
N TYR A 138 -15.38 5.11 10.55
CA TYR A 138 -14.43 3.99 10.66
C TYR A 138 -13.82 3.63 9.31
N VAL A 139 -12.55 3.23 9.30
CA VAL A 139 -11.88 2.72 8.10
C VAL A 139 -12.37 1.32 7.73
N SER A 140 -12.35 0.99 6.44
CA SER A 140 -12.57 -0.38 5.97
C SER A 140 -11.25 -1.16 5.99
N SER A 141 -11.31 -2.44 6.38
CA SER A 141 -10.18 -3.36 6.21
C SER A 141 -10.06 -3.78 4.74
N LEU A 142 -8.86 -4.22 4.32
CA LEU A 142 -8.65 -4.72 2.96
C LEU A 142 -9.65 -5.84 2.60
N ALA A 143 -9.91 -6.75 3.53
CA ALA A 143 -10.90 -7.82 3.33
C ALA A 143 -12.32 -7.28 3.03
N LYS A 144 -12.76 -6.21 3.71
CA LYS A 144 -14.05 -5.55 3.41
C LYS A 144 -14.01 -4.86 2.05
N CYS A 145 -12.91 -4.17 1.73
CA CYS A 145 -12.73 -3.52 0.43
C CYS A 145 -12.76 -4.52 -0.72
N ILE A 146 -12.15 -5.70 -0.57
CA ILE A 146 -12.21 -6.77 -1.56
C ILE A 146 -13.63 -7.33 -1.66
N GLU A 147 -14.29 -7.59 -0.53
CA GLU A 147 -15.63 -8.17 -0.53
C GLU A 147 -16.63 -7.29 -1.30
N TYR A 148 -16.68 -6.00 -0.97
CA TYR A 148 -17.70 -5.09 -1.49
C TYR A 148 -17.23 -4.27 -2.69
N GLY A 149 -15.92 -4.10 -2.86
CA GLY A 149 -15.33 -3.21 -3.85
C GLY A 149 -14.61 -3.91 -5.00
N SER A 150 -14.07 -5.12 -4.83
CA SER A 150 -13.29 -5.77 -5.90
C SER A 150 -14.17 -6.26 -7.06
N PRO A 151 -13.71 -6.15 -8.33
CA PRO A 151 -14.48 -6.56 -9.51
C PRO A 151 -14.45 -8.08 -9.77
N ILE A 152 -13.72 -8.86 -8.98
CA ILE A 152 -13.62 -10.31 -9.18
C ILE A 152 -14.91 -11.04 -8.77
N SER A 153 -15.07 -12.28 -9.22
CA SER A 153 -16.25 -13.09 -8.94
C SER A 153 -16.42 -13.40 -7.44
N SER A 154 -17.64 -13.65 -6.98
CA SER A 154 -17.91 -14.06 -5.59
C SER A 154 -17.15 -15.35 -5.21
N THR A 155 -16.98 -16.27 -6.17
CA THR A 155 -16.19 -17.49 -5.97
C THR A 155 -14.72 -17.17 -5.74
N ASP A 156 -14.15 -16.21 -6.48
CA ASP A 156 -12.76 -15.82 -6.30
C ASP A 156 -12.55 -15.00 -5.02
N LYS A 157 -13.52 -14.17 -4.61
CA LYS A 157 -13.51 -13.52 -3.28
C LYS A 157 -13.49 -14.55 -2.16
N PHE A 158 -14.32 -15.60 -2.26
CA PHE A 158 -14.32 -16.69 -1.31
C PHE A 158 -12.97 -17.43 -1.28
N ARG A 159 -12.41 -17.78 -2.44
CA ARG A 159 -11.10 -18.42 -2.55
C ARG A 159 -9.96 -17.56 -2.00
N TRP A 160 -9.98 -16.27 -2.29
CA TRP A 160 -9.04 -15.29 -1.73
C TRP A 160 -9.11 -15.29 -0.21
N ARG A 161 -10.32 -15.18 0.37
CA ARG A 161 -10.54 -15.14 1.82
C ARG A 161 -10.05 -16.41 2.51
N VAL A 162 -10.41 -17.58 1.98
CA VAL A 162 -9.98 -18.87 2.55
C VAL A 162 -8.46 -19.02 2.48
N SER A 163 -7.84 -18.58 1.38
CA SER A 163 -6.38 -18.65 1.22
C SER A 163 -5.64 -17.66 2.13
N LYS A 164 -6.20 -16.47 2.30
CA LYS A 164 -5.70 -15.45 3.22
C LYS A 164 -5.74 -15.96 4.66
N GLU A 165 -6.85 -16.59 5.06
CA GLU A 165 -7.04 -17.13 6.41
C GLU A 165 -6.03 -18.23 6.76
N ARG A 166 -5.58 -19.05 5.79
CA ARG A 166 -4.52 -20.04 6.02
C ARG A 166 -3.22 -19.36 6.46
N GLY A 167 -2.78 -18.33 5.73
CA GLY A 167 -1.60 -17.55 6.09
C GLY A 167 -1.73 -16.85 7.44
N VAL A 168 -2.90 -16.23 7.72
CA VAL A 168 -3.13 -15.54 9.01
C VAL A 168 -2.96 -16.49 10.20
N ARG A 169 -3.42 -17.74 10.10
CA ARG A 169 -3.26 -18.74 11.18
C ARG A 169 -1.81 -19.05 11.52
N LEU A 170 -0.88 -18.86 10.58
CA LEU A 170 0.53 -19.14 10.80
C LEU A 170 1.23 -18.06 11.63
N PHE A 171 0.84 -16.79 11.49
CA PHE A 171 1.52 -15.69 12.19
C PHE A 171 0.73 -15.07 13.34
N ALA A 172 -0.60 -15.17 13.33
CA ALA A 172 -1.45 -14.51 14.32
C ALA A 172 -1.52 -15.29 15.65
N PRO A 173 -1.01 -14.74 16.77
CA PRO A 173 -0.98 -15.46 18.05
C PRO A 173 -2.35 -15.90 18.57
N GLU A 174 -3.39 -15.09 18.35
CA GLU A 174 -4.77 -15.40 18.72
C GLU A 174 -5.36 -16.59 17.94
N LYS A 175 -4.69 -17.02 16.86
CA LYS A 175 -5.04 -18.21 16.07
C LYS A 175 -4.05 -19.37 16.26
N GLY A 176 -3.13 -19.26 17.21
CA GLY A 176 -2.08 -20.26 17.47
C GLY A 176 -0.82 -20.10 16.63
N GLY A 177 -0.71 -19.02 15.85
CA GLY A 177 0.46 -18.67 15.07
C GLY A 177 1.52 -17.92 15.85
N ARG A 178 2.60 -17.53 15.19
CA ARG A 178 3.65 -16.67 15.75
C ARG A 178 4.28 -15.78 14.69
N TYR A 179 4.50 -14.50 15.01
CA TYR A 179 4.99 -13.52 14.05
C TYR A 179 6.35 -13.90 13.42
N GLU A 180 7.15 -14.68 14.14
CA GLU A 180 8.48 -15.14 13.72
C GLU A 180 8.45 -15.98 12.43
N VAL A 181 7.29 -16.50 12.01
CA VAL A 181 7.15 -17.25 10.76
C VAL A 181 7.57 -16.42 9.53
N PHE A 182 7.47 -15.08 9.58
CA PHE A 182 7.94 -14.20 8.50
C PHE A 182 9.48 -14.20 8.35
N ASN A 183 10.22 -14.59 9.39
CA ASN A 183 11.68 -14.68 9.38
C ASN A 183 12.21 -16.10 9.11
N GLU A 184 11.35 -17.12 9.03
CA GLU A 184 11.78 -18.49 8.76
C GLU A 184 12.29 -18.68 7.34
N ARG A 185 13.39 -19.43 7.20
CA ARG A 185 13.97 -19.77 5.90
C ARG A 185 14.17 -21.29 5.76
N PRO A 186 13.79 -21.91 4.62
CA PRO A 186 13.11 -21.30 3.47
C PRO A 186 11.72 -20.75 3.84
N LEU A 187 11.31 -19.65 3.18
CA LEU A 187 10.05 -18.99 3.51
C LEU A 187 8.87 -19.93 3.25
N ASN A 188 7.95 -20.02 4.21
CA ASN A 188 6.80 -20.90 4.11
C ASN A 188 5.93 -20.52 2.89
N PRO A 189 5.60 -21.47 1.99
CA PRO A 189 4.79 -21.18 0.79
C PRO A 189 3.43 -20.53 1.09
N GLU A 190 2.80 -20.85 2.23
CA GLU A 190 1.54 -20.21 2.62
C GLU A 190 1.74 -18.74 3.05
N ILE A 191 2.89 -18.40 3.62
CA ILE A 191 3.26 -17.01 3.90
C ILE A 191 3.57 -16.26 2.60
N MET A 192 4.29 -16.87 1.66
CA MET A 192 4.51 -16.30 0.33
C MET A 192 3.19 -15.99 -0.38
N GLN A 193 2.26 -16.95 -0.34
CA GLN A 193 0.93 -16.79 -0.92
C GLN A 193 0.15 -15.68 -0.20
N TYR A 194 0.21 -15.62 1.13
CA TYR A 194 -0.44 -14.59 1.92
C TYR A 194 0.06 -13.18 1.53
N CYS A 195 1.38 -12.98 1.44
CA CYS A 195 2.01 -11.72 1.02
C CYS A 195 1.54 -11.31 -0.38
N HIS A 196 1.53 -12.25 -1.33
CA HIS A 196 1.02 -11.99 -2.67
C HIS A 196 -0.46 -11.56 -2.68
N LEU A 197 -1.30 -12.21 -1.87
CA LEU A 197 -2.73 -11.90 -1.81
C LEU A 197 -3.04 -10.50 -1.25
N ASP A 198 -2.12 -9.87 -0.49
CA ASP A 198 -2.31 -8.49 -0.02
C ASP A 198 -2.11 -7.44 -1.11
N VAL A 199 -1.29 -7.73 -2.12
CA VAL A 199 -0.97 -6.77 -3.18
C VAL A 199 -1.67 -7.06 -4.51
N ALA A 200 -1.97 -8.34 -4.81
CA ALA A 200 -2.41 -8.76 -6.15
C ALA A 200 -3.77 -8.19 -6.60
N LEU A 201 -4.66 -7.88 -5.65
CA LEU A 201 -5.98 -7.31 -5.96
C LEU A 201 -6.05 -5.79 -5.82
N LEU A 202 -4.98 -5.14 -5.33
CA LEU A 202 -4.93 -3.68 -5.19
C LEU A 202 -5.08 -2.94 -6.52
N PRO A 203 -4.54 -3.40 -7.68
CA PRO A 203 -4.79 -2.73 -8.97
C PRO A 203 -6.28 -2.64 -9.32
N GLY A 204 -7.05 -3.70 -9.05
CA GLY A 204 -8.49 -3.72 -9.29
C GLY A 204 -9.24 -2.71 -8.42
N LEU A 205 -8.89 -2.63 -7.14
CA LEU A 205 -9.46 -1.65 -6.21
C LEU A 205 -9.08 -0.22 -6.58
N TYR A 206 -7.79 0.03 -6.90
CA TYR A 206 -7.31 1.33 -7.34
C TYR A 206 -8.10 1.83 -8.55
N ASN A 207 -8.31 0.99 -9.57
CA ASN A 207 -9.06 1.36 -10.76
C ASN A 207 -10.50 1.75 -10.45
N ILE A 208 -11.15 1.06 -9.50
CA ILE A 208 -12.52 1.36 -9.10
C ILE A 208 -12.60 2.70 -8.35
N TYR A 209 -11.73 2.92 -7.37
CA TYR A 209 -11.73 4.18 -6.62
C TYR A 209 -11.32 5.35 -7.51
N SER A 210 -10.29 5.18 -8.35
CA SER A 210 -9.89 6.18 -9.33
C SER A 210 -11.03 6.51 -10.29
N ALA A 211 -11.75 5.50 -10.79
CA ALA A 211 -12.90 5.73 -11.68
C ALA A 211 -14.01 6.54 -11.00
N LYS A 212 -14.29 6.29 -9.71
CA LYS A 212 -15.25 7.06 -8.91
C LYS A 212 -14.81 8.49 -8.67
N LEU A 213 -13.50 8.75 -8.62
CA LEU A 213 -12.92 10.08 -8.42
C LEU A 213 -12.77 10.88 -9.71
N ARG A 214 -13.01 10.32 -10.90
CA ARG A 214 -12.90 11.05 -12.18
C ARG A 214 -13.86 12.23 -12.36
N PRO A 215 -15.15 12.16 -11.96
CA PRO A 215 -16.09 13.26 -12.21
C PRO A 215 -15.62 14.57 -11.58
N SER A 216 -15.86 15.72 -12.23
CA SER A 216 -15.46 17.04 -11.73
C SER A 216 -15.99 17.33 -10.32
N SER A 217 -17.19 16.84 -9.99
CA SER A 217 -17.80 16.92 -8.65
C SER A 217 -17.02 16.25 -7.52
N GLN A 218 -15.95 15.51 -7.83
CA GLN A 218 -15.06 14.89 -6.86
C GLN A 218 -13.73 15.64 -6.70
N ALA A 219 -13.64 16.89 -7.17
CA ALA A 219 -12.41 17.71 -7.11
C ALA A 219 -11.87 17.86 -5.69
N LEU A 220 -12.75 18.18 -4.73
CA LEU A 220 -12.48 18.18 -3.30
C LEU A 220 -11.70 16.93 -2.86
N TRP A 221 -12.23 15.74 -3.17
CA TRP A 221 -11.63 14.49 -2.76
C TRP A 221 -10.30 14.21 -3.46
N ARG A 222 -10.16 14.59 -4.73
CA ARG A 222 -8.88 14.48 -5.46
C ARG A 222 -7.79 15.33 -4.81
N ALA A 223 -8.13 16.52 -4.29
CA ALA A 223 -7.20 17.38 -3.55
C ALA A 223 -6.90 16.84 -2.14
N HIS A 224 -7.92 16.38 -1.41
CA HIS A 224 -7.74 15.92 -0.03
C HIS A 224 -7.05 14.56 0.12
N ILE A 225 -7.23 13.61 -0.79
CA ILE A 225 -6.61 12.27 -0.64
C ILE A 225 -5.08 12.38 -0.50
N PRO A 226 -4.35 13.13 -1.36
CA PRO A 226 -2.92 13.37 -1.18
C PRO A 226 -2.57 14.05 0.15
N GLU A 227 -3.35 15.03 0.60
CA GLU A 227 -3.13 15.73 1.87
C GLU A 227 -3.27 14.80 3.07
N GLN A 228 -4.35 14.04 3.12
CA GLN A 228 -4.63 13.07 4.19
C GLN A 228 -3.58 11.96 4.20
N THR A 229 -3.10 11.54 3.03
CA THR A 229 -1.98 10.59 2.91
C THR A 229 -0.69 11.17 3.49
N LYS A 230 -0.36 12.43 3.17
CA LYS A 230 0.82 13.13 3.73
C LYS A 230 0.72 13.31 5.24
N LEU A 231 -0.47 13.62 5.77
CA LEU A 231 -0.71 13.71 7.21
C LEU A 231 -0.49 12.36 7.90
N ARG A 232 -1.02 11.27 7.34
CA ARG A 232 -0.77 9.90 7.86
C ARG A 232 0.71 9.55 7.90
N ILE A 233 1.47 9.88 6.84
CA ILE A 233 2.92 9.66 6.78
C ILE A 233 3.65 10.50 7.85
N LYS A 234 3.33 11.80 7.95
CA LYS A 234 3.95 12.69 8.94
C LYS A 234 3.65 12.24 10.37
N GLU A 235 2.41 11.87 10.66
CA GLU A 235 2.00 11.35 11.96
C GLU A 235 2.76 10.07 12.28
N SER A 236 2.82 9.12 11.35
CA SER A 236 3.47 7.82 11.58
C SER A 236 4.97 7.93 11.85
N GLN A 237 5.62 8.98 11.37
CA GLN A 237 7.03 9.27 11.60
C GLN A 237 7.29 10.07 12.87
N SER A 238 6.24 10.55 13.55
CA SER A 238 6.37 11.34 14.78
C SER A 238 6.79 10.48 15.98
N PRO A 239 7.51 11.03 16.98
CA PRO A 239 7.90 10.29 18.18
C PRO A 239 6.71 9.75 19.00
N SER A 240 5.55 10.39 18.91
CA SER A 240 4.34 10.03 19.66
C SER A 240 3.45 8.96 18.99
N TYR A 241 3.76 8.56 17.76
CA TYR A 241 2.94 7.57 17.06
C TYR A 241 2.99 6.20 17.75
N ASP A 242 1.80 5.63 17.97
CA ASP A 242 1.61 4.27 18.47
C ASP A 242 1.05 3.38 17.34
N PRO A 243 1.85 2.43 16.80
CA PRO A 243 1.42 1.55 15.71
C PRO A 243 0.27 0.62 16.09
N ARG A 244 -0.03 0.46 17.39
CA ARG A 244 -1.09 -0.40 17.93
C ARG A 244 -2.30 0.38 18.45
N SER A 245 -2.33 1.71 18.28
CA SER A 245 -3.44 2.52 18.77
C SER A 245 -4.77 2.07 18.16
N LYS A 246 -5.80 1.95 19.01
CA LYS A 246 -7.18 1.67 18.58
C LYS A 246 -7.77 2.82 17.75
N SER A 247 -7.26 4.04 17.89
CA SER A 247 -7.71 5.19 17.09
C SER A 247 -7.45 5.01 15.60
N LYS A 248 -6.54 4.12 15.21
CA LYS A 248 -6.27 3.81 13.80
C LYS A 248 -7.48 3.22 13.06
N ALA A 249 -8.46 2.68 13.78
CA ALA A 249 -9.72 2.22 13.23
C ALA A 249 -10.68 3.36 12.86
N LEU A 250 -10.44 4.57 13.36
CA LEU A 250 -11.23 5.76 13.05
C LEU A 250 -10.89 6.29 11.65
N GLY A 251 -11.92 6.74 10.95
CA GLY A 251 -11.81 7.48 9.69
C GLY A 251 -12.09 8.96 9.92
N TRP A 252 -12.98 9.54 9.12
CA TRP A 252 -13.37 10.95 9.21
C TRP A 252 -14.75 11.08 9.84
N ASP A 253 -14.90 12.01 10.77
CA ASP A 253 -16.21 12.33 11.32
C ASP A 253 -17.02 13.22 10.35
N ASP A 254 -18.34 13.18 10.49
CA ASP A 254 -19.23 13.86 9.55
C ASP A 254 -19.10 15.39 9.68
N GLU A 255 -18.80 15.93 10.87
CA GLU A 255 -18.60 17.38 11.05
C GLU A 255 -17.30 17.87 10.40
N GLU A 256 -16.23 17.10 10.46
CA GLU A 256 -14.97 17.36 9.74
C GLU A 256 -15.20 17.38 8.24
N VAL A 257 -15.92 16.38 7.73
CA VAL A 257 -16.25 16.28 6.30
C VAL A 257 -17.08 17.47 5.85
N ASP A 258 -18.10 17.85 6.62
CA ASP A 258 -18.94 19.02 6.30
C ASP A 258 -18.09 20.30 6.29
N ARG A 259 -17.20 20.49 7.27
CA ARG A 259 -16.26 21.64 7.29
C ARG A 259 -15.36 21.68 6.06
N TRP A 260 -14.86 20.54 5.58
CA TRP A 260 -14.04 20.49 4.37
C TRP A 260 -14.85 20.82 3.11
N ILE A 261 -16.09 20.34 3.03
CA ILE A 261 -17.00 20.66 1.93
C ILE A 261 -17.30 22.15 1.90
N ASP A 262 -17.61 22.75 3.04
CA ASP A 262 -17.91 24.18 3.14
C ASP A 262 -16.71 25.04 2.76
N ALA A 263 -15.52 24.73 3.30
CA ALA A 263 -14.28 25.44 2.96
C ALA A 263 -13.97 25.39 1.46
N TRP A 264 -14.13 24.22 0.83
CA TRP A 264 -13.91 24.06 -0.60
C TRP A 264 -14.93 24.82 -1.46
N ASN A 265 -16.20 24.87 -1.02
CA ASN A 265 -17.21 25.65 -1.71
C ASN A 265 -16.91 27.15 -1.61
N ASP A 266 -16.47 27.62 -0.45
CA ASP A 266 -16.04 29.01 -0.26
C ASP A 266 -14.86 29.36 -1.17
N ASP A 267 -13.85 28.48 -1.27
CA ASP A 267 -12.69 28.66 -2.16
C ASP A 267 -13.12 28.76 -3.63
N ILE A 268 -13.97 27.84 -4.11
CA ILE A 268 -14.53 27.90 -5.49
C ILE A 268 -15.29 29.20 -5.71
N MET A 269 -16.10 29.64 -4.75
CA MET A 269 -16.87 30.88 -4.85
C MET A 269 -15.95 32.10 -4.91
N MET A 270 -14.87 32.11 -4.12
CA MET A 270 -13.85 33.17 -4.16
C MET A 270 -13.09 33.19 -5.50
N GLU A 271 -12.73 32.04 -6.08
CA GLU A 271 -12.13 31.97 -7.42
C GLU A 271 -13.07 32.57 -8.49
N HIS A 272 -14.35 32.19 -8.45
CA HIS A 272 -15.34 32.70 -9.39
C HIS A 272 -15.56 34.22 -9.24
N MET A 273 -15.50 34.76 -8.02
CA MET A 273 -15.63 36.19 -7.75
C MET A 273 -14.36 36.99 -8.07
N SER A 274 -13.17 36.38 -7.95
CA SER A 274 -11.87 37.04 -8.17
C SER A 274 -11.38 36.93 -9.61
N GLY A 275 -11.94 36.05 -10.43
CA GLY A 275 -11.54 35.84 -11.83
C GLY A 275 -10.16 35.19 -11.99
N ILE A 276 -9.63 34.58 -10.93
CA ILE A 276 -8.31 33.93 -10.88
C ILE A 276 -8.53 32.44 -10.57
N SER A 277 -8.12 31.54 -11.48
CA SER A 277 -8.15 30.09 -11.23
C SER A 277 -6.86 29.63 -10.54
N LEU A 278 -6.93 28.85 -9.44
CA LEU A 278 -5.77 28.15 -8.91
C LEU A 278 -5.32 27.01 -9.85
N PRO A 279 -4.05 26.59 -9.80
CA PRO A 279 -3.50 25.61 -10.75
C PRO A 279 -4.09 24.22 -10.51
N ASN A 280 -4.49 23.56 -11.61
CA ASN A 280 -4.93 22.15 -11.66
C ASN A 280 -3.96 21.16 -11.00
#